data_AF-A0A5N9DX43-F1
#
_entry.id   AF-A0A5N9DX43-F1
#
_cell.length_a   1.000
_cell.length_b   1.000
_cell.length_c   1.000
_cell.angle_alpha   90.00
_cell.angle_beta   90.00
_cell.angle_gamma   90.00
#
_symmetry.space_group_name_H-M   'P 1'
#
loop_
_entity.id
_entity.type
_entity.pdbx_description
1 polymer ?
#
loop_
_entity_poly.entity_id
_entity_poly.type
_entity_poly.pdbx_seq_one_letter_code
_entity_poly.pdbx_strand_id
1 'polypeptide(L)'
;MVQALPTPSPSSMPTEALKALTEGENLVRVWTFDNSSKTWEFFDPRPAFAHANTIETMVPGRIYWLRLNRVQSAPLNGKVVLLVVGWNLVRW
;
A
#
# COMPACT_ATOMS: atom_id res chain seq x y z
N MET A 1 27.01 5.51 -22.59
CA MET A 1 26.72 5.09 -21.21
C MET A 1 25.29 4.56 -21.18
N VAL A 2 25.08 3.30 -20.81
CA VAL A 2 23.73 2.76 -20.59
C VAL A 2 23.33 3.10 -19.16
N GLN A 3 22.32 3.95 -19.00
CA GLN A 3 21.77 4.28 -17.69
C GLN A 3 21.07 3.03 -17.15
N ALA A 4 21.56 2.48 -16.04
CA ALA A 4 20.89 1.39 -15.36
C ALA A 4 19.46 1.85 -15.00
N LEU A 5 18.46 1.04 -15.35
CA LEU A 5 17.09 1.26 -14.91
C LEU A 5 17.12 1.32 -13.37
N PRO A 6 16.49 2.32 -12.71
CA PRO A 6 16.44 2.35 -11.26
C PRO A 6 15.92 1.00 -10.77
N THR A 7 16.73 0.30 -9.97
CA THR A 7 16.33 -0.98 -9.38
C THR A 7 15.05 -0.73 -8.59
N PRO A 8 13.94 -1.45 -8.88
CA PRO A 8 12.73 -1.29 -8.09
C PRO A 8 13.08 -1.51 -6.62
N SER A 9 12.69 -0.57 -5.75
CA SER A 9 12.86 -0.69 -4.31
C SER A 9 12.34 -2.05 -3.85
N PRO A 10 13.00 -2.70 -2.89
CA PRO A 10 12.61 -4.03 -2.45
C PRO A 10 11.16 -4.01 -2.02
N SER A 11 10.41 -4.97 -2.58
CA SER A 11 9.09 -5.35 -2.13
C SER A 11 9.06 -5.42 -0.59
N SER A 12 8.18 -4.65 0.03
CA SER A 12 8.06 -4.53 1.48
C SER A 12 6.72 -5.06 1.96
N MET A 13 6.70 -5.66 3.15
CA MET A 13 5.45 -6.07 3.80
C MET A 13 4.54 -4.84 3.99
N PRO A 14 3.20 -4.96 3.85
CA PRO A 14 2.31 -3.80 3.97
C PRO A 14 2.44 -3.04 5.27
N THR A 15 2.66 -3.72 6.40
CA THR A 15 2.85 -3.07 7.71
C THR A 15 4.06 -2.12 7.71
N GLU A 16 5.16 -2.51 7.07
CA GLU A 16 6.37 -1.68 6.96
C GLU A 16 6.20 -0.57 5.92
N ALA A 17 5.69 -0.93 4.74
CA ALA A 17 5.44 0.00 3.65
C ALA A 17 4.45 1.12 4.02
N LEU A 18 3.44 0.79 4.83
CA LEU A 18 2.35 1.69 5.22
C LEU A 18 2.45 2.12 6.68
N LYS A 19 3.61 1.95 7.32
CA LYS A 19 3.86 2.22 8.74
C LYS A 19 3.32 3.58 9.20
N ALA A 20 3.58 4.63 8.42
CA ALA A 20 3.10 5.99 8.74
C ALA A 20 1.57 6.09 8.83
N LEU A 21 0.82 5.25 8.11
CA LEU A 21 -0.65 5.23 8.12
C LEU A 21 -1.22 4.26 9.16
N THR A 22 -0.50 3.18 9.47
CA THR A 22 -0.94 2.15 10.43
C THR A 22 -0.65 2.53 11.87
N GLU A 23 0.51 3.11 12.18
CA GLU A 23 0.87 3.56 13.55
C GLU A 23 -0.05 4.67 14.07
N GLY A 24 -0.60 5.47 13.16
CA GLY A 24 -1.63 6.45 13.51
C GLY A 24 -3.05 5.87 13.56
N GLU A 25 -3.26 4.58 13.30
CA GLU A 25 -4.60 3.99 13.14
C GLU A 25 -5.45 4.73 12.09
N ASN A 26 -4.81 5.29 11.05
CA ASN A 26 -5.50 6.02 10.00
C ASN A 26 -5.93 5.10 8.85
N LEU A 27 -5.10 4.11 8.53
CA LEU A 27 -5.38 3.14 7.49
C LEU A 27 -6.48 2.17 7.94
N VAL A 28 -7.56 2.10 7.17
CA VAL A 28 -8.67 1.18 7.41
C VAL A 28 -8.48 -0.12 6.63
N ARG A 29 -8.19 -0.02 5.33
CA ARG A 29 -8.06 -1.17 4.45
C ARG A 29 -7.34 -0.80 3.16
N VAL A 30 -6.65 -1.78 2.58
CA VAL A 30 -6.03 -1.72 1.27
C VAL A 30 -6.65 -2.79 0.39
N TRP A 31 -6.90 -2.46 -0.88
CA TRP A 31 -7.22 -3.43 -1.92
C TRP A 31 -6.26 -3.29 -3.09
N THR A 32 -5.97 -4.40 -3.76
CA THR A 32 -5.37 -4.41 -5.10
C THR A 32 -6.01 -5.52 -5.93
N PHE A 33 -5.95 -5.38 -7.25
CA PHE A 33 -6.40 -6.40 -8.19
C PHE A 33 -5.19 -6.89 -8.97
N ASP A 34 -4.92 -8.19 -8.87
CA ASP A 34 -3.91 -8.82 -9.70
C ASP A 34 -4.54 -9.21 -11.05
N ASN A 35 -4.13 -8.52 -12.10
CA ASN A 35 -4.65 -8.76 -13.45
C ASN A 35 -4.14 -10.06 -14.07
N SER A 36 -3.07 -10.67 -13.55
CA SER A 36 -2.56 -11.95 -14.05
C SER A 36 -3.43 -13.13 -13.58
N SER A 37 -3.73 -13.18 -12.27
CA SER A 37 -4.56 -14.20 -11.64
C SER A 37 -6.05 -13.87 -11.63
N LYS A 38 -6.44 -12.64 -11.96
CA LYS A 38 -7.81 -12.11 -11.88
C LYS A 38 -8.39 -12.16 -10.46
N THR A 39 -7.55 -11.96 -9.45
CA THR A 39 -7.95 -12.03 -8.04
C THR A 39 -7.86 -10.67 -7.36
N TRP A 40 -8.75 -10.47 -6.37
CA TRP A 40 -8.65 -9.37 -5.43
C TRP A 40 -7.82 -9.80 -4.23
N GLU A 41 -6.94 -8.91 -3.78
CA GLU A 41 -6.12 -9.07 -2.58
C GLU A 41 -6.39 -7.89 -1.64
N PHE A 42 -6.31 -8.12 -0.33
CA PHE A 42 -6.51 -7.07 0.66
C PHE A 42 -5.53 -7.13 1.83
N PHE A 43 -5.42 -5.99 2.49
CA PHE A 43 -4.74 -5.83 3.77
C PHE A 43 -5.57 -4.95 4.70
N ASP A 44 -5.74 -5.39 5.94
CA ASP A 44 -6.35 -4.66 7.04
C ASP A 44 -5.41 -4.72 8.25
N PRO A 45 -4.98 -3.59 8.80
CA PRO A 45 -3.96 -3.56 9.85
C PRO A 45 -4.51 -3.99 11.23
N ARG A 46 -5.82 -4.16 11.38
CA ARG A 46 -6.40 -4.54 12.67
C ARG A 46 -6.04 -6.00 13.00
N PRO A 47 -5.66 -6.32 14.25
CA PRO A 47 -5.25 -7.67 14.65
C PRO A 47 -6.27 -8.78 14.29
N ALA A 48 -7.57 -8.44 14.30
CA ALA A 48 -8.65 -9.36 13.93
C ALA A 48 -8.55 -9.92 12.49
N PHE A 49 -7.79 -9.26 11.60
CA PHE A 49 -7.61 -9.66 10.20
C PHE A 49 -6.21 -10.22 9.90
N ALA A 50 -5.34 -10.37 10.90
CA ALA A 50 -3.94 -10.78 10.70
C ALA A 50 -3.81 -12.08 9.87
N HIS A 51 -4.72 -13.05 10.07
CA HIS A 51 -4.74 -14.33 9.35
C HIS A 51 -5.55 -14.31 8.04
N ALA A 52 -6.27 -13.23 7.76
CA ALA A 52 -7.12 -13.12 6.57
C ALA A 52 -6.47 -12.25 5.47
N ASN A 53 -5.45 -11.47 5.82
CA ASN A 53 -4.72 -10.63 4.87
C ASN A 53 -4.07 -11.47 3.76
N THR A 54 -4.12 -10.94 2.54
CA THR A 54 -3.64 -11.62 1.32
C THR A 54 -2.61 -10.81 0.55
N ILE A 55 -2.53 -9.49 0.78
CA ILE A 55 -1.38 -8.71 0.33
C ILE A 55 -0.22 -9.00 1.29
N GLU A 56 0.73 -9.80 0.84
CA GLU A 56 1.96 -10.09 1.60
C GLU A 56 3.06 -9.07 1.30
N THR A 57 2.98 -8.44 0.13
CA THR A 57 4.00 -7.54 -0.39
C THR A 57 3.41 -6.37 -1.17
N MET A 58 3.99 -5.18 -0.98
CA MET A 58 3.70 -4.00 -1.80
C MET A 58 4.66 -3.99 -3.00
N VAL A 59 4.12 -4.18 -4.20
CA VAL A 59 4.88 -4.43 -5.43
C VAL A 59 4.97 -3.15 -6.26
N PRO A 60 6.18 -2.67 -6.62
CA PRO A 60 6.34 -1.51 -7.49
C PRO A 60 5.59 -1.66 -8.81
N GLY A 61 4.90 -0.60 -9.22
CA GLY A 61 4.06 -0.52 -10.39
C GLY A 61 2.60 -0.95 -10.20
N ARG A 62 2.26 -1.67 -9.11
CA ARG A 62 0.88 -2.07 -8.82
C ARG A 62 0.05 -0.91 -8.30
N ILE A 63 -1.26 -0.99 -8.53
CA ILE A 63 -2.25 -0.01 -8.07
C ILE A 63 -2.89 -0.53 -6.78
N TYR A 64 -2.93 0.33 -5.77
CA TYR A 64 -3.54 0.05 -4.47
C TYR A 64 -4.60 1.10 -4.14
N TRP A 65 -5.76 0.66 -3.67
CA TRP A 65 -6.79 1.50 -3.08
C TRP A 65 -6.63 1.52 -1.58
N LEU A 66 -6.31 2.69 -1.00
CA LEU A 66 -6.13 2.86 0.43
C LEU A 66 -7.32 3.62 1.00
N ARG A 67 -8.01 3.04 1.99
CA ARG A 67 -9.08 3.73 2.74
C ARG A 67 -8.54 4.33 4.02
N LEU A 68 -8.72 5.64 4.20
CA LEU A 68 -8.29 6.37 5.38
C LEU A 68 -9.47 6.98 6.15
N ASN A 69 -9.28 7.18 7.46
CA ASN A 69 -10.24 7.85 8.34
C ASN A 69 -10.04 9.38 8.41
N ARG A 70 -8.83 9.87 8.15
CA ARG A 70 -8.45 11.30 8.19
C ARG A 70 -7.41 11.64 7.12
N VAL A 71 -7.34 12.91 6.74
CA VAL A 71 -6.33 13.44 5.81
C VAL A 71 -4.93 13.25 6.41
N GLN A 72 -3.97 12.81 5.60
CA GLN A 72 -2.59 12.65 6.03
C GLN A 72 -1.61 12.72 4.85
N SER A 73 -0.52 13.46 5.01
CA SER A 73 0.66 13.35 4.15
C SER A 73 1.55 12.21 4.66
N ALA A 74 1.92 11.27 3.80
CA ALA A 74 2.76 10.13 4.17
C ALA A 74 3.82 9.84 3.11
N PRO A 75 5.03 9.39 3.51
CA PRO A 75 6.02 8.86 2.59
C PRO A 75 5.59 7.46 2.13
N LEU A 76 5.22 7.33 0.85
CA LEU A 76 4.84 6.07 0.21
C LEU A 76 5.75 5.83 -1.00
N ASN A 77 6.40 4.67 -1.03
CA ASN A 77 7.37 4.25 -2.06
C ASN A 77 8.32 5.38 -2.53
N GLY A 78 8.99 6.05 -1.58
CA GLY A 78 9.97 7.11 -1.89
C GLY A 78 9.36 8.47 -2.28
N LYS A 79 8.03 8.64 -2.24
CA LYS A 79 7.35 9.90 -2.52
C LYS A 79 6.43 10.32 -1.37
N VAL A 80 6.38 11.61 -1.07
CA VAL A 80 5.36 12.14 -0.15
C VAL A 80 4.04 12.32 -0.92
N VAL A 81 2.98 11.69 -0.43
CA VAL A 81 1.63 11.73 -1.02
C VAL A 81 0.66 12.31 0.00
N LEU A 82 -0.16 13.28 -0.41
CA LEU A 82 -1.31 13.76 0.36
C LEU A 82 -2.49 12.82 0.12
N LEU A 83 -2.95 12.16 1.17
CA LEU A 83 -4.09 11.25 1.14
C LEU A 83 -5.28 11.92 1.83
N VAL A 84 -6.48 11.76 1.28
CA VAL A 84 -7.72 12.32 1.82
C VAL A 84 -8.55 11.26 2.55
N VAL A 85 -9.59 11.69 3.28
CA VAL A 85 -10.57 10.78 3.90
C VAL A 85 -11.24 9.94 2.80
N GLY A 86 -11.47 8.65 3.08
CA GLY A 86 -12.06 7.73 2.11
C GLY A 86 -11.01 7.04 1.25
N TRP A 87 -11.36 6.71 0.01
CA TRP A 87 -10.53 5.92 -0.90
C TRP A 87 -9.55 6.78 -1.69
N ASN A 88 -8.27 6.39 -1.65
CA ASN A 88 -7.19 7.01 -2.41
C ASN A 88 -6.57 5.96 -3.33
N LEU A 89 -6.41 6.29 -4.61
CA LEU A 89 -5.72 5.45 -5.57
C LEU A 89 -4.23 5.78 -5.58
N VAL A 90 -3.39 4.80 -5.28
CA VAL A 90 -1.93 4.97 -5.23
C VAL A 90 -1.29 3.96 -6.16
N ARG A 91 -0.42 4.45 -7.05
CA ARG A 91 0.56 3.60 -7.73
C ARG A 91 1.74 3.44 -6.80
N TRP A 92 1.96 2.20 -6.34
CA TRP A 92 3.21 1.82 -5.71
C TRP A 92 4.29 1.78 -6.76
#